data_AF-A0A965PDE3-F1
#
_entry.id   AF-A0A965PDE3-F1
#
_cell.length_a   1.000
_cell.length_b   1.000
_cell.length_c   1.000
_cell.angle_alpha   90.00
_cell.angle_beta   90.00
_cell.angle_gamma   90.00
#
_symmetry.space_group_name_H-M   'P 1'
#
loop_
_entity.id
_entity.type
_entity.pdbx_description
1 polymer ?
#
loop_
_entity_poly.entity_id
_entity_poly.type
_entity_poly.pdbx_seq_one_letter_code
_entity_poly.pdbx_strand_id
1 'polypeptide(L)'
;MTILDAARGRWPDLLSQLAGLTPEQLTNKHQPCPLCGGEDRYRFDDIDGNGSWFCNQCGGKDHTGGAGSGMDMLMRRTGLTYPEAC
;
A
#
# COMPACT_ATOMS: atom_id res chain seq x y z
N MET A 1 4.14 -16.39 15.23
CA MET A 1 3.34 -15.19 14.91
C MET A 1 4.26 -14.28 14.14
N THR A 2 3.97 -14.03 12.85
CA THR A 2 4.82 -13.18 12.02
C THR A 2 4.46 -11.71 12.22
N ILE A 3 5.36 -10.79 11.90
CA ILE A 3 5.09 -9.34 11.93
C ILE A 3 3.93 -8.98 11.00
N LEU A 4 3.81 -9.68 9.86
CA LEU A 4 2.70 -9.53 8.94
C LEU A 4 1.35 -9.93 9.57
N ASP A 5 1.32 -10.97 10.40
CA ASP A 5 0.11 -11.35 11.14
C ASP A 5 -0.29 -10.27 12.17
N ALA A 6 0.68 -9.62 12.81
CA ALA A 6 0.45 -8.54 13.77
C ALA A 6 -0.01 -7.22 13.09
N ALA A 7 0.34 -7.03 11.82
CA ALA A 7 -0.05 -5.87 11.02
C ALA A 7 -1.46 -6.03 10.39
N ARG A 8 -2.03 -7.24 10.37
CA ARG A 8 -3.35 -7.48 9.79
C ARG A 8 -4.43 -6.60 10.41
N GLY A 9 -5.23 -5.97 9.57
CA GLY A 9 -6.28 -5.04 9.96
C GLY A 9 -5.79 -3.69 10.50
N ARG A 10 -4.47 -3.45 10.51
CA ARG A 10 -3.86 -2.20 10.99
C ARG A 10 -3.13 -1.41 9.91
N TRP A 11 -3.17 -1.88 8.66
CA TRP A 11 -2.44 -1.26 7.56
C TRP A 11 -2.80 0.19 7.28
N PRO A 12 -4.07 0.65 7.38
CA PRO A 12 -4.37 2.06 7.25
C PRO A 12 -3.60 2.93 8.25
N ASP A 13 -3.63 2.57 9.53
CA ASP A 13 -2.92 3.31 10.59
C ASP A 13 -1.40 3.29 10.39
N LEU A 14 -0.85 2.13 10.02
CA LEU A 14 0.58 1.95 9.79
C LEU A 14 1.05 2.77 8.58
N LEU A 15 0.32 2.74 7.47
CA LEU A 15 0.66 3.50 6.26
C LEU A 15 0.48 5.00 6.46
N SER A 16 -0.51 5.44 7.24
CA SER A 16 -0.63 6.85 7.60
C SER A 16 0.56 7.33 8.44
N GLN A 17 0.96 6.57 9.46
CA GLN A 17 2.02 6.98 10.39
C GLN A 17 3.43 6.85 9.77
N LEU A 18 3.69 5.77 9.05
CA LEU A 18 5.04 5.43 8.58
C LEU A 18 5.29 5.90 7.14
N ALA A 19 4.27 5.90 6.30
CA ALA A 19 4.38 6.23 4.87
C ALA A 19 3.73 7.56 4.49
N GLY A 20 3.07 8.23 5.46
CA GLY A 20 2.45 9.55 5.27
C GLY A 20 1.27 9.52 4.30
N LEU A 21 0.58 8.38 4.18
CA LEU A 21 -0.64 8.29 3.36
C LEU A 21 -1.82 8.93 4.10
N THR A 22 -2.62 9.71 3.37
CA THR A 22 -3.83 10.32 3.95
C THR A 22 -4.95 9.28 4.05
N PRO A 23 -5.96 9.49 4.93
CA PRO A 23 -7.11 8.61 5.03
C PRO A 23 -7.83 8.40 3.70
N GLU A 24 -7.87 9.42 2.83
CA GLU A 24 -8.49 9.35 1.50
C GLU A 24 -7.75 8.33 0.60
N GLN A 25 -6.42 8.31 0.66
CA GLN A 25 -5.55 7.38 -0.06
C GLN A 25 -5.63 5.94 0.47
N LEU A 26 -6.34 5.73 1.58
CA LEU A 26 -6.52 4.42 2.23
C LEU A 26 -7.98 3.98 2.14
N THR A 27 -8.66 4.35 1.04
CA THR A 27 -10.01 3.93 0.73
C THR A 27 -10.09 3.14 -0.57
N ASN A 28 -11.12 2.28 -0.69
CA ASN A 28 -11.41 1.53 -1.89
C ASN A 28 -12.15 2.39 -2.94
N LYS A 29 -11.53 3.53 -3.29
CA LYS A 29 -12.00 4.48 -4.30
C LYS A 29 -10.91 4.70 -5.33
N HIS A 30 -11.33 4.83 -6.59
CA HIS A 30 -10.45 5.21 -7.68
C HIS A 30 -9.94 6.64 -7.46
N GLN A 31 -8.63 6.80 -7.47
CA GLN A 31 -7.96 8.08 -7.18
C GLN A 31 -6.51 8.08 -7.70
N PRO A 32 -5.78 9.21 -7.59
CA PRO A 32 -4.36 9.28 -7.93
C PRO A 32 -3.52 8.29 -7.12
N CYS A 33 -2.54 7.66 -7.75
CA CYS A 33 -1.64 6.74 -7.04
C CYS A 33 -0.64 7.51 -6.17
N PRO A 34 -0.48 7.17 -4.88
CA PRO A 34 0.51 7.81 -4.01
C PRO A 34 1.97 7.52 -4.43
N LEU A 35 2.19 6.55 -5.31
CA LEU A 35 3.52 6.17 -5.80
C LEU A 35 3.85 6.76 -7.17
N CYS A 36 2.90 6.79 -8.11
CA CYS A 36 3.15 7.21 -9.50
C CYS A 36 2.22 8.32 -10.03
N GLY A 37 1.33 8.85 -9.20
CA GLY A 37 0.36 9.88 -9.59
C GLY A 37 -0.78 9.38 -10.48
N GLY A 38 -1.21 10.20 -11.43
CA GLY A 38 -2.38 9.95 -12.28
C GLY A 38 -3.69 10.51 -11.69
N GLU A 39 -4.82 10.04 -12.18
CA GLU A 39 -6.16 10.56 -11.81
C GLU A 39 -7.02 9.52 -11.07
N ASP A 40 -7.11 8.27 -11.57
CA ASP A 40 -8.12 7.30 -11.12
C ASP A 40 -7.60 5.84 -11.02
N ARG A 41 -6.29 5.66 -11.16
CA ARG A 41 -5.67 4.34 -11.35
C ARG A 41 -5.50 3.51 -10.08
N TYR A 42 -5.59 4.14 -8.92
CA TYR A 42 -5.27 3.53 -7.63
C TYR A 42 -6.50 3.34 -6.75
N ARG A 43 -6.49 2.26 -5.97
CA ARG A 43 -7.44 2.00 -4.87
C ARG A 43 -6.76 1.18 -3.77
N PHE A 44 -7.17 1.41 -2.53
CA PHE A 44 -6.77 0.59 -1.39
C PHE A 44 -7.92 -0.35 -1.04
N ASP A 45 -7.80 -1.63 -1.38
CA ASP A 45 -8.89 -2.61 -1.27
C ASP A 45 -8.81 -3.48 0.00
N ASP A 46 -7.68 -3.46 0.71
CA ASP A 46 -7.45 -4.11 2.01
C ASP A 46 -8.00 -5.54 2.13
N ILE A 47 -7.84 -6.31 1.06
CA ILE A 47 -8.29 -7.70 0.97
C ILE A 47 -7.62 -8.50 2.08
N ASP A 48 -8.46 -9.20 2.85
CA ASP A 48 -8.11 -9.99 4.03
C ASP A 48 -7.36 -9.19 5.14
N GLY A 49 -7.49 -7.86 5.13
CA GLY A 49 -6.81 -6.98 6.08
C GLY A 49 -5.29 -6.97 5.91
N ASN A 50 -4.77 -7.30 4.73
CA ASN A 50 -3.32 -7.35 4.44
C ASN A 50 -2.76 -6.04 3.87
N GLY A 51 -3.55 -4.97 3.88
CA GLY A 51 -3.20 -3.67 3.33
C GLY A 51 -3.08 -3.69 1.82
N SER A 52 -3.82 -4.59 1.17
CA SER A 52 -3.73 -4.70 -0.28
C SER A 52 -4.22 -3.43 -0.96
N TRP A 53 -3.61 -3.18 -2.10
CA TRP A 53 -3.93 -2.05 -2.94
C TRP A 53 -3.68 -2.44 -4.38
N PHE A 54 -4.22 -1.65 -5.29
CA PHE A 54 -4.06 -1.88 -6.72
C PHE A 54 -3.73 -0.58 -7.44
N CYS A 55 -2.84 -0.65 -8.42
CA CYS A 55 -2.64 0.39 -9.41
C CYS A 55 -2.51 -0.23 -10.80
N ASN A 56 -3.28 0.24 -11.78
CA ASN A 56 -3.22 -0.28 -13.15
C ASN A 56 -1.97 0.13 -13.95
N GLN A 57 -1.05 0.94 -13.39
CA GLN A 57 0.19 1.38 -14.05
C GLN A 57 1.47 0.92 -13.35
N CYS A 58 1.56 1.08 -12.03
CA CYS A 58 2.80 0.84 -11.30
C CYS A 58 2.71 -0.26 -10.24
N GLY A 59 1.53 -0.85 -10.04
CA GLY A 59 1.33 -1.94 -9.10
C GLY A 59 1.96 -3.24 -9.60
N GLY A 60 1.80 -4.32 -8.82
CA GLY A 60 2.33 -5.63 -9.17
C GLY A 60 3.84 -5.76 -9.01
N LYS A 61 4.33 -7.01 -8.99
CA LYS A 61 5.74 -7.35 -8.77
C LYS A 61 6.71 -6.72 -9.78
N ASP A 62 6.26 -6.49 -11.01
CA ASP A 62 7.10 -5.98 -12.10
C ASP A 62 6.91 -4.46 -12.32
N HIS A 63 6.13 -3.80 -11.47
CA HIS A 63 5.83 -2.35 -11.53
C HIS A 63 5.17 -1.88 -12.84
N THR A 64 4.44 -2.77 -13.52
CA THR A 64 3.73 -2.50 -14.78
C THR A 64 2.21 -2.60 -14.66
N GLY A 65 1.70 -2.68 -13.43
CA GLY A 65 0.28 -2.77 -13.12
C GLY A 65 -0.05 -4.02 -12.30
N GLY A 66 -0.98 -3.88 -11.36
CA GLY A 66 -1.43 -4.99 -10.52
C GLY A 66 -1.62 -4.61 -9.06
N ALA A 67 -1.72 -5.63 -8.23
CA ALA A 67 -1.88 -5.50 -6.78
C ALA A 67 -0.53 -5.50 -6.04
N GLY A 68 -0.49 -4.85 -4.89
CA GLY A 68 0.59 -4.91 -3.91
C GLY A 68 0.04 -5.12 -2.49
N SER A 69 0.91 -5.43 -1.54
CA SER A 69 0.56 -5.55 -0.11
C SER A 69 0.81 -4.24 0.63
N GLY A 70 0.38 -4.15 1.89
CA GLY A 70 0.68 -3.00 2.73
C GLY A 70 2.20 -2.82 2.95
N MET A 71 2.93 -3.94 3.05
CA MET A 71 4.39 -3.92 3.14
C MET A 71 5.03 -3.40 1.84
N ASP A 72 4.52 -3.82 0.69
CA ASP A 72 4.98 -3.31 -0.62
C ASP A 72 4.77 -1.79 -0.71
N MET A 73 3.60 -1.29 -0.30
CA MET A 73 3.33 0.14 -0.25
C MET A 73 4.31 0.87 0.68
N LEU A 74 4.50 0.36 1.90
CA LEU A 74 5.38 0.96 2.90
C LEU A 74 6.81 1.08 2.36
N MET A 75 7.38 0.00 1.85
CA MET A 75 8.73 -0.03 1.30
C MET A 75 8.87 0.92 0.11
N ARG A 76 7.91 0.90 -0.82
CA ARG A 76 7.97 1.74 -2.03
C ARG A 76 7.79 3.22 -1.74
N ARG A 77 7.03 3.58 -0.70
CA ARG A 77 6.76 4.97 -0.34
C ARG A 77 7.89 5.59 0.49
N THR A 78 8.53 4.80 1.34
CA THR A 78 9.56 5.27 2.29
C THR A 78 10.99 5.00 1.83
N GLY A 79 11.20 4.02 0.93
CA GLY A 79 12.51 3.56 0.52
C GLY A 79 13.18 2.59 1.51
N LEU A 80 12.48 2.16 2.56
CA LEU A 80 12.99 1.19 3.55
C LEU A 80 13.17 -0.19 2.94
N THR A 81 14.19 -0.90 3.40
CA THR A 81 14.40 -2.32 3.09
C THR A 81 13.53 -3.21 3.98
N TYR A 82 13.32 -4.48 3.58
CA TYR A 82 12.49 -5.42 4.35
C TYR A 82 12.91 -5.56 5.83
N PRO A 83 14.22 -5.66 6.18
CA PRO A 83 14.66 -5.68 7.57
C PRO A 83 14.39 -4.39 8.36
N GLU A 84 14.29 -3.25 7.69
CA GLU A 84 14.01 -1.95 8.34
C GLU A 84 12.51 -1.71 8.53
N ALA A 85 11.69 -2.39 7.73
CA ALA A 85 10.23 -2.29 7.76
C ALA A 85 9.56 -3.42 8.57
N CYS A 86 10.32 -4.43 9.00
CA CYS A 86 9.90 -5.53 9.88
C CYS A 86 10.33 -5.28 11.32
#